data_AF-A0A934Q9Y1-F1
#
_entry.id   AF-A0A934Q9Y1-F1
#
_cell.length_a   1.000
_cell.length_b   1.000
_cell.length_c   1.000
_cell.angle_alpha   90.00
_cell.angle_beta   90.00
_cell.angle_gamma   90.00
#
_symmetry.space_group_name_H-M   'P 1'
#
loop_
_entity.id
_entity.type
_entity.pdbx_description
1 polymer ?
#
loop_
_entity_poly.entity_id
_entity_poly.type
_entity_poly.pdbx_seq_one_letter_code
_entity_poly.pdbx_strand_id
1 'polypeptide(L)'
;MSDVKQRCLICGITRQQVQYVRNREGYTLGCGIESNTEDGYDYEELSPKHRWAPWRDKHLAEMGIKPEAFDRYRTEIAAGVAYAACEDTVRGHNYNRGDSKEFGVANGECWVCGKHEGGGSQ
;
A
#
# COMPACT_ATOMS: atom_id res chain seq x y z
N MET A 1 27.05 -1.36 9.33
CA MET A 1 26.02 -0.85 8.40
C MET A 1 25.18 -2.01 7.81
N SER A 2 24.45 -2.80 8.62
CA SER A 2 23.71 -3.97 8.10
C SER A 2 22.31 -4.22 8.67
N ASP A 3 21.80 -3.42 9.62
CA ASP A 3 20.53 -3.71 10.29
C ASP A 3 19.26 -3.37 9.49
N VAL A 4 19.31 -2.41 8.56
CA VAL A 4 18.11 -1.98 7.82
C VAL A 4 17.56 -3.09 6.91
N LYS A 5 18.41 -4.01 6.41
CA LYS A 5 17.97 -5.15 5.58
C LYS A 5 17.28 -6.27 6.39
N GLN A 6 17.28 -6.18 7.72
CA GLN A 6 16.69 -7.18 8.60
C GLN A 6 15.27 -6.84 9.04
N ARG A 7 14.83 -5.59 8.88
CA ARG A 7 13.50 -5.12 9.30
C ARG A 7 12.50 -5.17 8.16
N CYS A 8 11.27 -5.54 8.48
CA CYS A 8 10.13 -5.44 7.59
C CYS A 8 9.86 -3.95 7.33
N LEU A 9 9.73 -3.57 6.07
CA LEU A 9 9.48 -2.19 5.65
C LEU A 9 8.04 -1.72 5.96
N ILE A 10 7.19 -2.64 6.42
CA ILE A 10 5.77 -2.38 6.72
C ILE A 10 5.57 -2.28 8.23
N CYS A 11 5.91 -3.35 8.96
CA CYS A 11 5.66 -3.43 10.41
C CYS A 11 6.91 -3.28 11.29
N GLY A 12 8.10 -3.11 10.70
CA GLY A 12 9.34 -2.90 11.45
C GLY A 12 9.93 -4.13 12.15
N ILE A 13 9.22 -5.26 12.20
CA ILE A 13 9.71 -6.49 12.84
C ILE A 13 10.95 -7.03 12.12
N THR A 14 11.85 -7.66 12.86
CA THR A 14 13.06 -8.28 12.28
C THR A 14 12.82 -9.71 11.82
N ARG A 15 13.63 -10.18 10.85
CA ARG A 15 13.65 -11.59 10.43
C ARG A 15 13.90 -12.56 11.60
N GLN A 16 14.76 -12.16 12.54
CA GLN A 16 15.09 -12.96 13.71
C GLN A 16 13.90 -13.14 14.65
N GLN A 17 13.10 -12.09 14.85
CA GLN A 17 11.86 -12.20 15.64
C GLN A 17 10.84 -13.13 14.98
N VAL A 18 10.66 -13.05 13.65
CA VAL A 18 9.78 -13.98 12.92
C VAL A 18 10.27 -15.43 13.05
N GLN A 19 11.59 -15.67 12.93
CA GLN A 19 12.16 -17.00 13.13
C GLN A 19 12.00 -17.50 14.56
N TYR A 20 12.17 -16.63 15.56
CA TYR A 20 11.99 -16.98 16.97
C TYR A 20 10.57 -17.48 17.23
N VAL A 21 9.55 -16.74 16.79
CA VAL A 21 8.13 -17.14 16.92
C VAL A 21 7.88 -18.46 16.20
N ARG A 22 8.37 -18.60 14.96
CA ARG A 22 8.20 -19.83 14.19
C ARG A 22 8.81 -21.05 14.87
N ASN A 23 9.99 -20.91 15.45
CA ASN A 23 10.69 -22.01 16.11
C ASN A 23 10.06 -22.37 17.47
N ARG A 24 9.54 -21.38 18.19
CA ARG A 24 8.98 -21.56 19.53
C ARG A 24 7.53 -22.01 19.51
N GLU A 25 6.70 -21.41 18.66
CA GLU A 25 5.24 -21.55 18.68
C GLU A 25 4.70 -22.34 17.47
N GLY A 26 5.55 -22.67 16.49
CA GLY A 26 5.18 -23.50 15.34
C GLY A 26 4.41 -22.77 14.22
N TYR A 27 4.11 -21.48 14.38
CA TYR A 27 3.42 -20.66 13.36
C TYR A 27 4.30 -19.53 12.81
N THR A 28 4.03 -19.10 11.58
CA THR A 28 4.73 -17.93 11.00
C THR A 28 3.93 -16.67 11.30
N LEU A 29 4.55 -15.71 11.98
CA LEU A 29 3.95 -14.42 12.26
C LEU A 29 3.72 -13.66 10.94
N GLY A 30 2.47 -13.28 10.67
CA GLY A 30 2.08 -12.42 9.54
C GLY A 30 2.70 -11.03 9.64
N CYS A 31 2.47 -10.18 8.63
CA CYS A 31 2.87 -8.78 8.67
C CYS A 31 1.69 -7.93 9.10
N GLY A 32 1.82 -7.25 10.23
CA GLY A 32 0.77 -6.41 10.80
C GLY A 32 1.34 -5.33 11.70
N ILE A 33 0.55 -4.28 11.95
CA ILE A 33 0.92 -3.25 12.91
C ILE A 33 0.33 -3.66 14.26
N GLU A 34 1.17 -3.62 15.29
CA GLU A 34 0.72 -3.66 16.68
C GLU A 34 0.43 -2.23 17.12
N SER A 35 -0.80 -1.97 17.56
CA SER A 35 -1.16 -0.73 18.24
C SER A 35 -1.41 -1.02 19.71
N ASN A 36 -0.81 -0.21 20.59
CA ASN A 36 -1.12 -0.25 22.01
C ASN A 36 -2.36 0.61 22.24
N THR A 37 -3.48 -0.03 22.57
CA THR A 37 -4.70 0.64 23.00
C THR A 37 -4.80 0.59 24.53
N GLU A 38 -5.69 1.37 25.16
CA GLU A 38 -5.89 1.32 26.62
C GLU A 38 -6.31 -0.07 27.12
N ASP A 39 -6.87 -0.92 26.24
CA ASP A 39 -7.38 -2.26 26.55
C ASP A 39 -6.42 -3.41 26.18
N GLY A 40 -5.24 -3.12 25.62
CA GLY A 40 -4.21 -4.12 25.31
C GLY A 40 -3.51 -3.93 23.97
N TYR A 41 -3.04 -5.06 23.40
CA TYR A 41 -2.38 -5.10 22.09
C TYR A 41 -3.41 -5.45 21.02
N ASP A 42 -3.70 -4.50 20.12
CA ASP A 42 -4.44 -4.78 18.90
C ASP A 42 -3.44 -5.07 17.78
N TYR A 43 -3.56 -6.27 17.20
CA TYR A 43 -2.78 -6.69 16.04
C TYR A 43 -3.66 -6.67 14.80
N GLU A 44 -3.34 -5.80 13.84
CA GLU A 44 -4.00 -5.77 12.54
C GLU A 44 -3.08 -6.38 11.47
N GLU A 45 -3.46 -7.54 10.94
CA GLU A 45 -2.72 -8.18 9.84
C GLU A 45 -2.93 -7.38 8.54
N LEU A 46 -1.88 -6.69 8.10
CA LEU A 46 -1.87 -5.92 6.86
C LEU A 46 -1.52 -6.78 5.64
N SER A 47 -0.77 -7.87 5.85
CA SER A 47 -0.36 -8.78 4.79
C SER A 47 0.08 -10.15 5.33
N PRO A 48 -0.20 -11.24 4.59
CA PRO A 48 0.34 -12.56 4.95
C PRO A 48 1.87 -12.64 4.79
N LYS A 49 2.53 -11.64 4.19
CA LYS A 49 3.98 -11.66 3.93
C LYS A 49 4.67 -10.37 4.35
N HIS A 50 5.73 -10.51 5.13
CA HIS A 50 6.67 -9.42 5.44
C HIS A 50 7.41 -8.92 4.20
N ARG A 51 7.64 -7.61 4.15
CA ARG A 51 8.39 -6.96 3.08
C ARG A 51 9.80 -6.61 3.53
N TRP A 52 10.78 -7.38 3.08
CA TRP A 52 12.19 -7.22 3.49
C TRP A 52 13.03 -6.34 2.56
N ALA A 53 12.47 -5.95 1.41
CA ALA A 53 13.19 -5.19 0.41
C ALA A 53 12.21 -4.27 -0.34
N PRO A 54 12.66 -3.09 -0.80
CA PRO A 54 11.84 -2.20 -1.60
C PRO A 54 11.30 -2.88 -2.86
N TRP A 55 10.24 -2.32 -3.44
CA TRP A 55 9.82 -2.68 -4.79
C TRP A 55 10.90 -2.31 -5.80
N ARG A 56 11.09 -3.20 -6.77
CA ARG A 56 11.95 -2.96 -7.93
C ARG A 56 11.13 -2.18 -8.95
N ASP A 57 11.81 -1.37 -9.74
CA ASP A 57 11.21 -0.55 -10.80
C ASP A 57 10.32 -1.37 -11.72
N LYS A 58 10.79 -2.56 -12.14
CA LYS A 58 10.00 -3.50 -12.94
C LYS A 58 8.66 -3.85 -12.30
N HIS A 59 8.62 -4.11 -10.99
CA HIS A 59 7.37 -4.46 -10.31
C HIS A 59 6.44 -3.25 -10.19
N LEU A 60 6.98 -2.06 -9.91
CA LEU A 60 6.18 -0.82 -9.85
C LEU A 60 5.59 -0.49 -11.23
N ALA A 61 6.36 -0.67 -12.31
CA ALA A 61 5.88 -0.54 -13.68
C ALA A 61 4.77 -1.54 -14.00
N GLU A 62 4.93 -2.81 -13.60
CA GLU A 62 3.89 -3.86 -13.77
C GLU A 62 2.60 -3.53 -12.99
N MET A 63 2.71 -2.85 -11.85
CA MET A 63 1.57 -2.34 -11.08
C MET A 63 0.99 -1.04 -11.65
N GLY A 64 1.53 -0.52 -12.75
CA GLY A 64 1.03 0.67 -13.43
C GLY A 64 1.48 2.00 -12.80
N ILE A 65 2.50 2.00 -11.96
CA ILE A 65 3.12 3.24 -11.42
C ILE A 65 4.04 3.84 -12.49
N LYS A 66 4.04 5.17 -12.62
CA LYS A 66 4.94 5.88 -13.52
C LYS A 66 6.37 5.95 -12.95
N PRO A 67 7.42 5.95 -13.79
CA PRO A 67 8.80 5.98 -13.33
C PRO A 67 9.13 7.12 -12.36
N GLU A 68 8.60 8.32 -12.61
CA GLU A 68 8.78 9.51 -11.77
C GLU A 68 8.20 9.37 -10.35
N ALA A 69 7.31 8.41 -10.14
CA ALA A 69 6.69 8.14 -8.84
C ALA A 69 7.30 6.93 -8.12
N PHE A 70 8.24 6.19 -8.72
CA PHE A 70 8.74 4.94 -8.15
C PHE A 70 9.25 5.07 -6.72
N ASP A 71 10.06 6.08 -6.44
CA ASP A 71 10.65 6.25 -5.11
C ASP A 71 9.60 6.45 -4.01
N ARG A 72 8.45 7.04 -4.34
CA ARG A 72 7.32 7.23 -3.39
C ARG A 72 6.69 5.91 -2.96
N TYR A 73 6.60 4.94 -3.87
CA TYR A 73 5.91 3.67 -3.63
C TYR A 73 6.85 2.51 -3.31
N ARG A 74 8.17 2.76 -3.21
CA ARG A 74 9.18 1.70 -3.00
C ARG A 74 8.98 0.87 -1.74
N THR A 75 8.49 1.48 -0.67
CA THR A 75 8.33 0.82 0.64
C THR A 75 6.88 0.51 0.98
N GLU A 76 5.94 0.88 0.10
CA GLU A 76 4.52 0.72 0.35
C GLU A 76 4.08 -0.74 0.41
N ILE A 77 3.02 -0.98 1.19
CA ILE A 77 2.33 -2.26 1.16
C ILE A 77 1.69 -2.47 -0.22
N ALA A 78 1.51 -3.71 -0.65
CA ALA A 78 0.95 -3.98 -1.98
C ALA A 78 -0.43 -3.32 -2.18
N ALA A 79 -1.27 -3.30 -1.13
CA ALA A 79 -2.55 -2.59 -1.16
C ALA A 79 -2.36 -1.06 -1.32
N GLY A 80 -1.38 -0.45 -0.65
CA GLY A 80 -1.05 0.97 -0.81
C GLY A 80 -0.65 1.31 -2.24
N VAL A 81 0.07 0.42 -2.93
CA VAL A 81 0.37 0.58 -4.36
C VAL A 81 -0.88 0.46 -5.24
N ALA A 82 -1.82 -0.43 -4.89
CA ALA A 82 -3.08 -0.57 -5.62
C ALA A 82 -3.99 0.66 -5.52
N TYR A 83 -3.88 1.41 -4.42
CA TYR A 83 -4.56 2.69 -4.19
C TYR A 83 -3.67 3.92 -4.45
N ALA A 84 -2.62 3.76 -5.26
CA ALA A 84 -1.76 4.86 -5.66
C ALA A 84 -2.56 6.03 -6.27
N ALA A 85 -2.08 7.26 -6.03
CA ALA A 85 -2.69 8.47 -6.56
C ALA A 85 -2.79 8.38 -8.09
N CYS A 86 -3.91 8.82 -8.66
CA CYS A 86 -4.17 8.72 -10.09
C CYS A 86 -3.05 9.34 -10.93
N GLU A 87 -2.52 10.48 -10.49
CA GLU A 87 -1.43 11.23 -11.11
C GLU A 87 -0.12 10.42 -11.20
N ASP A 88 0.12 9.53 -10.25
CA ASP A 88 1.30 8.67 -10.18
C ASP A 88 1.14 7.39 -10.99
N THR A 89 -0.07 7.08 -11.49
CA THR A 89 -0.36 5.87 -12.26
C THR A 89 -0.43 6.16 -13.76
N VAL A 90 0.05 5.23 -14.58
CA VAL A 90 -0.06 5.28 -16.06
C VAL A 90 -1.52 5.39 -16.49
N ARG A 91 -2.44 4.76 -15.75
CA ARG A 91 -3.90 4.83 -15.98
C ARG A 91 -4.43 6.27 -15.88
N GLY A 92 -3.88 7.08 -14.99
CA GLY A 92 -4.41 8.42 -14.70
C GLY A 92 -5.77 8.39 -14.03
N HIS A 93 -6.48 9.52 -14.10
CA HIS A 93 -7.86 9.63 -13.63
C HIS A 93 -8.80 8.85 -14.55
N ASN A 94 -9.72 8.10 -13.95
CA ASN A 94 -10.81 7.42 -14.66
C ASN A 94 -12.11 8.19 -14.42
N TYR A 95 -12.35 9.23 -15.21
CA TYR A 95 -13.55 10.06 -15.07
C TYR A 95 -14.80 9.33 -15.55
N ASN A 96 -15.84 9.40 -14.76
CA ASN A 96 -17.17 9.00 -15.15
C ASN A 96 -17.66 9.90 -16.29
N ARG A 97 -18.15 9.29 -17.38
CA ARG A 97 -18.70 10.00 -18.55
C ARG A 97 -20.18 9.72 -18.78
N GLY A 98 -20.82 9.03 -17.85
CA GLY A 98 -22.24 8.69 -17.92
C GLY A 98 -23.03 9.37 -16.81
N ASP A 99 -24.34 9.44 -16.99
CA ASP A 99 -25.29 9.85 -15.95
C ASP A 99 -25.56 8.65 -15.02
N SER A 100 -24.49 8.09 -14.44
CA SER A 100 -24.54 6.89 -13.60
C SER A 100 -24.88 7.24 -12.16
N LYS A 101 -26.09 7.81 -11.96
CA LYS A 101 -26.68 8.08 -10.64
C LYS A 101 -26.73 6.84 -9.74
N GLU A 102 -26.69 5.66 -10.34
CA GLU A 102 -26.79 4.36 -9.68
C GLU A 102 -25.58 4.02 -8.78
N PHE A 103 -24.41 4.64 -9.02
CA PHE A 103 -23.21 4.38 -8.23
C PHE A 103 -22.73 5.57 -7.39
N GLY A 104 -23.52 6.65 -7.34
CA GLY A 104 -23.21 7.82 -6.52
C GLY A 104 -21.97 8.63 -6.96
N VAL A 105 -21.45 8.41 -8.17
CA VAL A 105 -20.31 9.15 -8.72
C VAL A 105 -20.82 10.13 -9.77
N ALA A 106 -20.53 11.42 -9.60
CA ALA A 106 -21.05 12.44 -10.52
C ALA A 106 -20.43 12.31 -11.93
N ASN A 107 -21.15 12.80 -12.94
CA ASN A 107 -20.56 12.92 -14.28
C ASN A 107 -19.36 13.87 -14.22
N GLY A 108 -18.24 13.47 -14.84
CA GLY A 108 -16.96 14.17 -14.77
C GLY A 108 -16.15 13.91 -13.49
N GLU A 109 -16.62 13.08 -12.56
CA GLU A 109 -15.88 12.71 -11.34
C GLU A 109 -15.06 11.43 -11.54
N CYS A 110 -13.83 11.39 -11.00
CA CYS A 110 -12.94 10.23 -11.09
C CYS A 110 -13.42 9.12 -10.16
N TRP A 111 -13.71 7.93 -10.71
CA TRP A 111 -14.15 6.73 -9.97
C TRP A 111 -13.18 6.27 -8.87
N VAL A 112 -11.92 6.68 -8.92
CA VAL A 112 -10.87 6.20 -8.02
C VAL A 112 -10.58 7.21 -6.91
N CYS A 113 -10.62 8.51 -7.21
CA CYS A 113 -10.14 9.55 -6.29
C CYS A 113 -11.10 10.74 -6.12
N GLY A 114 -12.28 10.73 -6.73
CA GLY A 114 -13.30 11.78 -6.58
C GLY A 114 -12.95 13.13 -7.23
N LYS A 115 -11.81 13.24 -7.92
CA LYS A 115 -11.43 14.49 -8.58
C LYS A 115 -12.35 14.78 -9.77
N HIS A 116 -12.71 16.03 -10.00
CA HIS A 116 -13.50 16.44 -11.17
C HIS A 116 -12.65 16.82 -12.39
N GLU A 117 -13.13 16.46 -13.57
CA GLU A 117 -12.54 16.84 -14.87
C GLU A 117 -12.59 18.38 -15.01
N GLY A 118 -11.43 19.01 -15.17
CA GLY A 118 -11.28 20.48 -15.23
C GLY A 118 -11.03 21.19 -13.90
N GLY A 119 -11.04 20.46 -12.77
CA GLY A 119 -10.77 21.01 -11.43
C GLY A 119 -9.28 21.14 -11.12
N GLY A 120 -8.67 22.23 -11.58
CA GLY A 120 -7.81 23.00 -10.67
C GLY A 120 -8.70 23.55 -9.56
N SER A 121 -8.23 23.53 -8.33
CA SER A 121 -8.92 23.97 -7.12
C SER A 121 -9.87 25.15 -7.38
N GLN A 122 -11.16 24.99 -7.07
CA GLN A 122 -11.99 26.15 -6.71
C GLN A 122 -11.83 26.38 -5.22
#